data_AF-A0A7K6KJ31-F1
#
_entry.id   AF-A0A7K6KJ31-F1
#
_cell.length_a   1.000
_cell.length_b   1.000
_cell.length_c   1.000
_cell.angle_alpha   90.00
_cell.angle_beta   90.00
_cell.angle_gamma   90.00
#
_symmetry.space_group_name_H-M   'P 1'
#
loop_
_entity.id
_entity.type
_entity.pdbx_description
1 polymer ?
#
loop_
_entity_poly.entity_id
_entity_poly.type
_entity_poly.pdbx_seq_one_letter_code
_entity_poly.pdbx_strand_id
1 'polypeptide(L)'
;AGYTQQLAFRKPDSSYAAFIKRPSSTWLTAYVVKVFAMARKLTDIEHSEICGPVKWLILNKQKPDGVFQEDGPVIHKEMLGGYAGAEPEVSLTAFVLVALQEARDICKDHVNSLDGSINKAADFLTRRYEQLARPYTVALASYALALAGKLKTERLLMRFSK
;
A
#
# COMPACT_ATOMS: atom_id res chain seq x y z
N ALA A 1 15.45 16.73 7.96
CA ALA A 1 15.45 16.23 9.36
C ALA A 1 14.66 14.92 9.53
N GLY A 2 13.43 14.74 9.02
CA GLY A 2 12.71 13.46 9.12
C GLY A 2 13.10 12.40 8.07
N TYR A 3 13.18 12.81 6.79
CA TYR A 3 13.54 11.91 5.68
C TYR A 3 14.89 11.19 5.89
N THR A 4 15.95 11.93 6.23
CA THR A 4 17.27 11.33 6.51
C THR A 4 17.25 10.34 7.68
N GLN A 5 16.44 10.59 8.71
CA GLN A 5 16.27 9.63 9.82
C GLN A 5 15.53 8.38 9.38
N GLN A 6 14.52 8.53 8.51
CA GLN A 6 13.76 7.39 7.99
C GLN A 6 14.64 6.43 7.18
N LEU A 7 15.61 6.94 6.43
CA LEU A 7 16.55 6.11 5.66
C LEU A 7 17.41 5.19 6.54
N ALA A 8 17.62 5.52 7.82
CA ALA A 8 18.34 4.64 8.75
C ALA A 8 17.61 3.31 9.03
N PHE A 9 16.32 3.23 8.70
CA PHE A 9 15.48 2.05 8.84
C PHE A 9 15.25 1.31 7.52
N ARG A 10 15.83 1.81 6.42
CA ARG A 10 15.81 1.15 5.10
C ARG A 10 16.80 -0.01 5.10
N LYS A 11 16.34 -1.19 4.69
CA LYS A 11 17.16 -2.40 4.57
C LYS A 11 17.83 -2.48 3.18
N PRO A 12 18.85 -3.34 3.00
CA PRO A 12 19.54 -3.48 1.71
C PRO A 12 18.64 -3.85 0.53
N ASP A 13 17.55 -4.58 0.78
CA ASP A 13 16.53 -4.92 -0.22
C ASP A 13 15.49 -3.81 -0.47
N SER A 14 15.74 -2.61 0.07
CA SER A 14 14.86 -1.43 0.05
C SER A 14 13.57 -1.53 0.86
N SER A 15 13.40 -2.57 1.68
CA SER A 15 12.24 -2.68 2.58
C SER A 15 12.44 -1.92 3.89
N TYR A 16 11.34 -1.66 4.62
CA TYR A 16 11.37 -0.97 5.90
C TYR A 16 10.88 -1.86 7.04
N ALA A 17 11.47 -1.65 8.22
CA ALA A 17 11.09 -2.28 9.47
C ALA A 17 11.26 -1.27 10.63
N ALA A 18 10.67 -1.55 11.79
CA ALA A 18 10.90 -0.73 12.99
C ALA A 18 12.38 -0.73 13.43
N PHE A 19 13.10 -1.82 13.15
CA PHE A 19 14.55 -1.95 13.36
C PHE A 19 15.14 -2.82 12.25
N ILE A 20 16.37 -2.56 11.81
CA ILE A 20 17.03 -3.29 10.72
C ILE A 20 17.08 -4.82 10.94
N LYS A 21 17.19 -5.26 12.20
CA LYS A 21 17.23 -6.69 12.57
C LYS A 21 15.85 -7.37 12.57
N ARG A 22 14.75 -6.61 12.47
CA ARG A 22 13.38 -7.15 12.44
C ARG A 22 13.00 -7.55 11.01
N PRO A 23 12.11 -8.55 10.84
CA PRO A 23 11.45 -8.78 9.56
C PRO A 23 10.80 -7.49 9.04
N SER A 24 10.86 -7.31 7.72
CA SER A 24 10.33 -6.14 7.05
C SER A 24 8.81 -6.14 7.07
N SER A 25 8.22 -4.97 7.30
CA SER A 25 6.76 -4.79 7.29
C SER A 25 6.30 -4.37 5.91
N THR A 26 5.32 -5.09 5.37
CA THR A 26 4.65 -4.69 4.14
C THR A 26 3.90 -3.38 4.32
N TRP A 27 3.15 -3.24 5.41
CA TRP A 27 2.39 -2.03 5.72
C TRP A 27 3.31 -0.82 5.89
N LEU A 28 4.40 -0.95 6.66
CA LEU A 28 5.32 0.17 6.88
C LEU A 28 6.02 0.58 5.59
N THR A 29 6.46 -0.40 4.79
CA THR A 29 7.11 -0.14 3.50
C THR A 29 6.17 0.62 2.57
N ALA A 30 4.90 0.21 2.47
CA ALA A 30 3.89 0.93 1.69
C ALA A 30 3.58 2.32 2.25
N TYR A 31 3.53 2.49 3.56
CA TYR A 31 3.33 3.80 4.18
C TYR A 31 4.47 4.76 3.85
N VAL A 32 5.72 4.31 3.92
CA VAL A 32 6.89 5.11 3.52
C VAL A 32 6.81 5.49 2.04
N VAL A 33 6.47 4.55 1.15
CA VAL A 33 6.27 4.85 -0.29
C VAL A 33 5.25 5.96 -0.48
N LYS A 34 4.08 5.86 0.17
CA LYS A 34 3.03 6.87 0.09
C LYS A 34 3.51 8.23 0.58
N VAL A 35 4.14 8.28 1.75
CA VAL A 35 4.63 9.54 2.33
C VAL A 35 5.73 10.15 1.47
N PHE A 36 6.68 9.36 0.97
CA PHE A 36 7.78 9.85 0.14
C PHE A 36 7.27 10.32 -1.24
N ALA A 37 6.33 9.61 -1.85
CA ALA A 37 5.69 10.05 -3.09
C ALA A 37 5.00 11.40 -2.94
N MET A 38 4.27 11.62 -1.83
CA MET A 38 3.65 12.91 -1.52
C MET A 38 4.69 14.00 -1.19
N ALA A 39 5.71 13.67 -0.39
CA ALA A 39 6.73 14.60 0.07
C ALA A 39 7.69 15.04 -1.03
N ARG A 40 7.81 14.27 -2.13
CA ARG A 40 8.64 14.62 -3.28
C ARG A 40 8.25 15.95 -3.94
N LYS A 41 7.01 16.42 -3.73
CA LYS A 41 6.56 17.76 -4.15
C LYS A 41 7.15 18.89 -3.30
N LEU A 42 7.72 18.58 -2.13
CA LEU A 42 8.18 19.54 -1.12
C LEU A 42 9.69 19.48 -0.89
N THR A 43 10.31 18.32 -1.12
CA THR A 43 11.75 18.11 -0.95
C THR A 43 12.24 17.11 -2.00
N ASP A 44 13.52 17.22 -2.36
CA ASP A 44 14.12 16.25 -3.27
C ASP A 44 14.26 14.89 -2.58
N ILE A 45 13.71 13.86 -3.23
CA ILE A 45 13.74 12.46 -2.79
C ILE A 45 14.10 11.66 -4.03
N GLU A 46 15.14 10.83 -3.90
CA GLU A 46 15.64 10.08 -5.05
C GLU A 46 14.60 9.07 -5.54
N HIS A 47 14.53 8.86 -6.86
CA HIS A 47 13.68 7.81 -7.44
C HIS A 47 13.97 6.44 -6.81
N SER A 48 15.24 6.16 -6.50
CA SER A 48 15.70 4.89 -5.92
C SER A 48 15.04 4.58 -4.56
N GLU A 49 14.65 5.62 -3.81
CA GLU A 49 14.10 5.53 -2.46
C GLU A 49 12.59 5.31 -2.44
N ILE A 50 11.92 5.54 -3.57
CA ILE A 50 10.50 5.27 -3.76
C ILE A 50 10.34 3.98 -4.58
N CYS A 51 11.08 3.85 -5.68
CA CYS A 51 10.91 2.77 -6.63
C CYS A 51 11.56 1.45 -6.17
N GLY A 52 12.61 1.51 -5.34
CA GLY A 52 13.18 0.34 -4.68
C GLY A 52 12.14 -0.36 -3.78
N PRO A 53 11.54 0.35 -2.80
CA PRO A 53 10.47 -0.21 -1.97
C PRO A 53 9.25 -0.67 -2.76
N VAL A 54 8.83 0.07 -3.81
CA VAL A 54 7.75 -0.35 -4.72
C VAL A 54 8.08 -1.70 -5.36
N LYS A 55 9.26 -1.84 -5.95
CA LYS A 55 9.71 -3.10 -6.54
C LYS A 55 9.74 -4.23 -5.52
N TRP A 56 10.19 -3.95 -4.29
CA TRP A 56 10.22 -4.95 -3.22
C TRP A 56 8.82 -5.43 -2.83
N LEU A 57 7.85 -4.51 -2.69
CA LEU A 57 6.45 -4.85 -2.39
C LEU A 57 5.88 -5.78 -3.47
N ILE A 58 6.06 -5.44 -4.74
CA ILE A 58 5.52 -6.20 -5.87
C ILE A 58 6.15 -7.60 -5.92
N LEU A 59 7.48 -7.69 -5.83
CA LEU A 59 8.19 -8.96 -6.04
C LEU A 59 8.10 -9.91 -4.85
N ASN A 60 8.01 -9.39 -3.62
CA ASN A 60 8.12 -10.22 -2.42
C ASN A 60 6.83 -10.34 -1.62
N LYS A 61 5.90 -9.39 -1.77
CA LYS A 61 4.71 -9.30 -0.90
C LYS A 61 3.39 -9.42 -1.63
N GLN A 62 3.38 -9.37 -2.96
CA GLN A 62 2.19 -9.64 -3.75
C GLN A 62 2.10 -11.11 -4.16
N LYS A 63 0.98 -11.75 -3.83
CA LYS A 63 0.64 -13.09 -4.30
C LYS A 63 0.15 -13.05 -5.77
N PRO A 64 0.19 -14.18 -6.50
CA PRO A 64 -0.25 -14.24 -7.90
C PRO A 64 -1.71 -13.79 -8.13
N ASP A 65 -2.57 -13.96 -7.12
CA ASP A 65 -3.98 -13.56 -7.12
C ASP A 65 -4.22 -12.07 -6.84
N GLY A 66 -3.16 -11.30 -6.56
CA GLY A 66 -3.19 -9.85 -6.35
C GLY A 66 -3.15 -9.41 -4.88
N VAL A 67 -3.29 -10.35 -3.94
CA VAL A 67 -3.29 -10.06 -2.49
C VAL A 67 -1.91 -9.65 -2.02
N PHE A 68 -1.83 -8.61 -1.18
CA PHE A 68 -0.61 -8.32 -0.43
C PHE A 68 -0.65 -8.98 0.95
N GLN A 69 0.48 -9.54 1.39
CA GLN A 69 0.61 -10.18 2.70
C GLN A 69 1.54 -9.41 3.63
N GLU A 70 1.31 -9.49 4.94
CA GLU A 70 2.15 -8.90 5.99
C GLU A 70 2.89 -10.00 6.75
N ASP A 71 4.22 -9.94 6.72
CA ASP A 71 5.11 -10.96 7.34
C ASP A 71 5.87 -10.39 8.55
N GLY A 72 5.83 -9.08 8.78
CA GLY A 72 6.59 -8.40 9.82
C GLY A 72 5.84 -7.21 10.39
N PRO A 73 4.67 -7.40 11.03
CA PRO A 73 3.83 -6.30 11.47
C PRO A 73 4.58 -5.32 12.39
N VAL A 74 4.19 -4.05 12.31
CA VAL A 74 4.72 -2.97 13.16
C VAL A 74 4.51 -3.28 14.64
N ILE A 75 5.37 -2.70 15.49
CA ILE A 75 5.32 -2.87 16.94
C ILE A 75 4.10 -2.13 17.51
N HIS A 76 3.96 -0.86 17.12
CA HIS A 76 2.87 0.02 17.49
C HIS A 76 1.66 -0.19 16.57
N LYS A 77 0.83 -1.18 16.89
CA LYS A 77 -0.34 -1.56 16.08
C LYS A 77 -1.42 -0.47 16.05
N GLU A 78 -1.44 0.41 17.03
CA GLU A 78 -2.28 1.61 17.08
C GLU A 78 -2.10 2.50 15.84
N MET A 79 -0.92 2.50 15.22
CA MET A 79 -0.66 3.27 13.99
C MET A 79 -1.39 2.72 12.76
N LEU A 80 -1.85 1.47 12.82
CA LEU A 80 -2.57 0.82 11.72
C LEU A 80 -4.03 1.29 11.62
N GLY A 81 -4.54 1.99 12.64
CA GLY A 81 -5.92 2.48 12.68
C GLY A 81 -6.95 1.36 12.56
N GLY A 82 -7.92 1.51 11.65
CA GLY A 82 -9.01 0.55 11.42
C GLY A 82 -8.60 -0.79 10.81
N TYR A 83 -7.31 -0.99 10.53
CA TYR A 83 -6.74 -2.22 9.98
C TYR A 83 -7.04 -3.45 10.84
N ALA A 84 -7.04 -3.31 12.17
CA ALA A 84 -7.35 -4.41 13.07
C ALA A 84 -8.83 -4.82 12.92
N GLY A 85 -9.09 -6.09 12.60
CA GLY A 85 -10.44 -6.65 12.48
C GLY A 85 -10.58 -7.77 11.46
N ALA A 86 -11.81 -8.00 10.99
CA ALA A 86 -12.23 -9.17 10.22
C ALA A 86 -11.79 -9.21 8.74
N GLU A 87 -11.20 -8.14 8.21
CA GLU A 87 -10.87 -8.02 6.77
C GLU A 87 -9.43 -7.49 6.54
N PRO A 88 -8.40 -8.09 7.17
CA PRO A 88 -7.04 -7.56 7.14
C PRO A 88 -6.41 -7.65 5.74
N GLU A 89 -6.68 -8.71 4.98
CA GLU A 89 -6.12 -8.88 3.63
C GLU A 89 -6.64 -7.82 2.64
N VAL A 90 -7.93 -7.50 2.71
CA VAL A 90 -8.55 -6.46 1.87
C VAL A 90 -8.03 -5.09 2.29
N SER A 91 -7.99 -4.82 3.59
CA SER A 91 -7.48 -3.55 4.12
C SER A 91 -6.00 -3.32 3.75
N LEU A 92 -5.16 -4.35 3.88
CA LEU A 92 -3.75 -4.28 3.50
C LEU A 92 -3.60 -4.06 2.00
N THR A 93 -4.29 -4.86 1.20
CA THR A 93 -4.19 -4.79 -0.26
C THR A 93 -4.68 -3.44 -0.79
N ALA A 94 -5.78 -2.91 -0.25
CA ALA A 94 -6.27 -1.57 -0.59
C ALA A 94 -5.28 -0.48 -0.18
N PHE A 95 -4.70 -0.58 1.02
CA PHE A 95 -3.69 0.38 1.48
C PHE A 95 -2.43 0.37 0.61
N VAL A 96 -1.91 -0.81 0.27
CA VAL A 96 -0.74 -0.95 -0.60
C VAL A 96 -1.08 -0.45 -2.01
N LEU A 97 -2.26 -0.77 -2.55
CA LEU A 97 -2.70 -0.27 -3.85
C LEU A 97 -2.72 1.27 -3.90
N VAL A 98 -3.23 1.92 -2.85
CA VAL A 98 -3.16 3.39 -2.74
C VAL A 98 -1.72 3.87 -2.80
N ALA A 99 -0.82 3.29 -2.01
CA ALA A 99 0.60 3.68 -2.04
C ALA A 99 1.26 3.50 -3.42
N LEU A 100 0.96 2.40 -4.12
CA LEU A 100 1.45 2.15 -5.47
C LEU A 100 0.90 3.16 -6.48
N GLN A 101 -0.36 3.57 -6.34
CA GLN A 101 -0.96 4.59 -7.21
C GLN A 101 -0.34 5.97 -6.98
N GLU A 102 -0.12 6.37 -5.72
CA GLU A 102 0.56 7.64 -5.39
C GLU A 102 1.99 7.70 -5.94
N ALA A 103 2.68 6.55 -6.02
CA ALA A 103 4.03 6.44 -6.57
C ALA A 103 4.07 6.13 -8.08
N ARG A 104 2.92 5.99 -8.75
CA ARG A 104 2.84 5.48 -10.12
C ARG A 104 3.62 6.32 -11.12
N ASP A 105 3.37 7.63 -11.14
CA ASP A 105 4.04 8.54 -12.08
C ASP A 105 5.54 8.65 -11.85
N ILE A 106 5.99 8.39 -10.61
CA ILE A 106 7.39 8.42 -10.20
C ILE A 106 8.13 7.15 -10.66
N CYS A 107 7.46 6.00 -10.63
CA CYS A 107 8.08 4.70 -10.79
C CYS A 107 7.70 3.93 -12.05
N LYS A 108 6.74 4.39 -12.86
CA LYS A 108 6.31 3.72 -14.09
C LYS A 108 7.46 3.36 -15.04
N ASP A 109 8.45 4.24 -15.19
CA ASP A 109 9.60 4.05 -16.08
C ASP A 109 10.75 3.27 -15.41
N HIS A 110 10.63 2.99 -14.10
CA HIS A 110 11.66 2.31 -13.30
C HIS A 110 11.24 0.88 -12.89
N VAL A 111 9.93 0.59 -12.90
CA VAL A 111 9.35 -0.68 -12.44
C VAL A 111 8.32 -1.17 -13.47
N ASN A 112 8.78 -1.92 -14.46
CA ASN A 112 7.95 -2.41 -15.57
C ASN A 112 6.74 -3.25 -15.13
N SER A 113 6.80 -3.90 -13.96
CA SER A 113 5.72 -4.72 -13.41
C SER A 113 4.66 -3.94 -12.63
N LEU A 114 4.81 -2.61 -12.48
CA LEU A 114 3.96 -1.78 -11.63
C LEU A 114 2.49 -1.79 -12.06
N ASP A 115 2.21 -1.47 -13.32
CA ASP A 115 0.83 -1.45 -13.83
C ASP A 115 0.16 -2.83 -13.76
N GLY A 116 0.93 -3.89 -14.02
CA GLY A 116 0.45 -5.27 -13.86
C GLY A 116 0.11 -5.61 -12.42
N SER A 117 0.93 -5.16 -11.46
CA SER A 117 0.70 -5.34 -10.03
C SER A 117 -0.53 -4.59 -9.54
N ILE A 118 -0.67 -3.32 -9.93
CA ILE A 118 -1.82 -2.46 -9.64
C ILE A 118 -3.10 -3.13 -10.14
N ASN A 119 -3.08 -3.63 -11.38
CA ASN A 119 -4.24 -4.30 -11.96
C ASN A 119 -4.67 -5.55 -11.19
N LYS A 120 -3.73 -6.42 -10.82
CA LYS A 120 -4.02 -7.63 -10.03
C LYS A 120 -4.61 -7.30 -8.66
N ALA A 121 -4.04 -6.32 -7.96
CA ALA A 121 -4.54 -5.89 -6.66
C ALA A 121 -5.96 -5.31 -6.78
N ALA A 122 -6.20 -4.47 -7.79
CA ALA A 122 -7.52 -3.91 -8.04
C ALA A 122 -8.55 -4.99 -8.44
N ASP A 123 -8.15 -6.02 -9.18
CA ASP A 123 -9.03 -7.16 -9.53
C ASP A 123 -9.36 -8.03 -8.32
N PHE A 124 -8.40 -8.23 -7.40
CA PHE A 124 -8.68 -8.86 -6.11
C PHE A 124 -9.71 -8.05 -5.30
N LEU A 125 -9.49 -6.74 -5.13
CA LEU A 125 -10.41 -5.88 -4.37
C LEU A 125 -11.80 -5.85 -4.99
N THR A 126 -11.88 -5.77 -6.33
CA THR A 126 -13.17 -5.77 -7.06
C THR A 126 -13.97 -7.05 -6.79
N ARG A 127 -13.32 -8.22 -6.77
CA ARG A 127 -13.98 -9.51 -6.48
C ARG A 127 -14.49 -9.61 -5.04
N ARG A 128 -13.85 -8.93 -4.10
CA ARG A 128 -14.21 -8.96 -2.67
C ARG A 128 -15.15 -7.82 -2.26
N TYR A 129 -15.26 -6.77 -3.07
CA TYR A 129 -15.90 -5.51 -2.71
C TYR A 129 -17.32 -5.68 -2.18
N GLU A 130 -18.21 -6.39 -2.88
CA GLU A 130 -19.62 -6.54 -2.47
C GLU A 130 -19.81 -7.37 -1.18
N GLN A 131 -18.80 -8.13 -0.77
CA GLN A 131 -18.83 -8.97 0.42
C GLN A 131 -18.32 -8.24 1.67
N LEU A 132 -17.83 -6.99 1.52
CA LEU A 132 -17.27 -6.23 2.61
C LEU A 132 -18.35 -5.75 3.58
N ALA A 133 -18.08 -5.92 4.86
CA ALA A 133 -19.02 -5.59 5.94
C ALA A 133 -18.57 -4.41 6.80
N ARG A 134 -17.27 -4.10 6.83
CA ARG A 134 -16.75 -3.03 7.71
C ARG A 134 -16.73 -1.69 6.97
N PRO A 135 -17.29 -0.61 7.56
CA PRO A 135 -17.26 0.73 6.97
C PRO A 135 -15.85 1.19 6.60
N TYR A 136 -14.87 0.93 7.48
CA TYR A 136 -13.47 1.27 7.24
C TYR A 136 -12.89 0.59 6.00
N THR A 137 -13.06 -0.72 5.90
CA THR A 137 -12.56 -1.51 4.75
C THR A 137 -13.26 -1.08 3.47
N VAL A 138 -14.58 -0.86 3.52
CA VAL A 138 -15.37 -0.40 2.37
C VAL A 138 -14.87 0.97 1.90
N ALA A 139 -14.68 1.93 2.79
CA ALA A 139 -14.18 3.26 2.44
C ALA A 139 -12.79 3.19 1.80
N LEU A 140 -11.86 2.45 2.42
CA LEU A 140 -10.50 2.30 1.92
C LEU A 140 -10.45 1.58 0.57
N ALA A 141 -11.19 0.48 0.41
CA ALA A 141 -11.26 -0.26 -0.85
C ALA A 141 -11.94 0.57 -1.95
N SER A 142 -12.97 1.34 -1.62
CA SER A 142 -13.63 2.25 -2.57
C SER A 142 -12.64 3.29 -3.09
N TYR A 143 -11.90 3.94 -2.19
CA TYR A 143 -10.88 4.91 -2.56
C TYR A 143 -9.79 4.29 -3.44
N ALA A 144 -9.26 3.13 -3.04
CA ALA A 144 -8.22 2.42 -3.80
C ALA A 144 -8.71 2.03 -5.22
N LEU A 145 -9.94 1.53 -5.34
CA LEU A 145 -10.56 1.18 -6.62
C LEU A 145 -10.86 2.41 -7.47
N ALA A 146 -11.27 3.53 -6.85
CA ALA A 146 -11.51 4.79 -7.56
C ALA A 146 -10.21 5.34 -8.17
N LEU A 147 -9.11 5.35 -7.41
CA LEU A 147 -7.78 5.70 -7.93
C LEU A 147 -7.34 4.80 -9.09
N ALA A 148 -7.73 3.52 -9.07
CA ALA A 148 -7.46 2.57 -10.14
C ALA A 148 -8.46 2.63 -11.31
N GLY A 149 -9.48 3.48 -11.26
CA GLY A 149 -10.54 3.54 -12.27
C GLY A 149 -11.37 2.25 -12.37
N LYS A 150 -11.40 1.42 -11.30
CA LYS A 150 -12.10 0.12 -11.25
C LYS A 150 -13.31 0.11 -10.30
N LEU A 151 -13.65 1.24 -9.67
CA LEU A 151 -14.84 1.31 -8.83
C LEU A 151 -16.10 1.32 -9.71
N LYS A 152 -16.83 0.20 -9.74
CA LYS A 152 -18.03 0.05 -10.59
C LYS A 152 -19.28 0.66 -9.98
N THR A 153 -19.37 0.70 -8.65
CA THR A 153 -20.56 1.16 -7.94
C THR A 153 -20.18 1.69 -6.57
N GLU A 154 -20.81 2.80 -6.19
CA GLU A 154 -20.65 3.41 -4.87
C GLU A 154 -21.73 2.95 -3.89
N ARG A 155 -22.66 2.08 -4.32
CA ARG A 155 -23.80 1.63 -3.50
C ARG A 155 -23.39 1.12 -2.12
N LEU A 156 -22.32 0.33 -2.06
CA LEU A 156 -21.84 -0.22 -0.79
C LEU A 156 -21.22 0.85 0.10
N LEU A 157 -20.43 1.76 -0.47
CA LEU A 157 -19.90 2.92 0.26
C LEU A 157 -21.03 3.78 0.84
N MET A 158 -22.03 4.09 0.01
CA MET A 158 -23.17 4.92 0.40
C MET A 158 -24.04 4.28 1.50
N ARG A 159 -24.06 2.94 1.60
CA ARG A 159 -24.75 2.22 2.68
C ARG A 159 -24.20 2.57 4.07
N PHE A 160 -22.92 2.92 4.16
CA PHE A 160 -22.24 3.25 5.41
C PHE A 160 -22.06 4.76 5.63
N SER A 161 -22.64 5.60 4.77
CA SER A 161 -22.56 7.07 4.85
C SER A 161 -23.60 7.71 5.78
N LYS A 162 -24.29 6.91 6.61
CA LYS A 162 -25.34 7.36 7.54
C LYS A 162 -24.88 7.27 8.98
#